data_AF-A0A7D9JTG5-F1
#
_entry.id   AF-A0A7D9JTG5-F1
#
_cell.length_a   1.000
_cell.length_b   1.000
_cell.length_c   1.000
_cell.angle_alpha   90.00
_cell.angle_beta   90.00
_cell.angle_gamma   90.00
#
_symmetry.space_group_name_H-M   'P 1'
#
loop_
_entity.id
_entity.type
_entity.pdbx_description
1 polymer ?
#
loop_
_entity_poly.entity_id
_entity_poly.type
_entity_poly.pdbx_seq_one_letter_code
_entity_poly.pdbx_strand_id
1 'polypeptide(L)'
;MLSHDPKDRPSAEEALKHPYLVPAKQQFEMLCKMGNQPEIKTWDVKSDVVRMLNSDPKDWRSLMTADVLKYLSTGPLKGKTFHYKPSWTDCLRLIRNVKEHWQDRPMPQPELFYLVGDPQEYFLHLFPNLPVEVHRIVRSCDWKERPDLREYFM
;
A
#
# COMPACT_ATOMS: atom_id res chain seq x y z
N MET A 1 2.09 1.51 -23.05
CA MET A 1 2.20 0.56 -24.19
C MET A 1 1.89 1.24 -25.52
N LEU A 2 0.79 1.99 -25.65
CA LEU A 2 0.41 2.67 -26.89
C LEU A 2 0.80 4.16 -26.93
N SER A 3 1.92 4.54 -26.28
CA SER A 3 2.36 5.95 -26.32
C SER A 3 2.72 6.35 -27.76
N HIS A 4 2.42 7.61 -28.12
CA HIS A 4 2.78 8.15 -29.42
C HIS A 4 4.30 8.11 -29.61
N ASP A 5 5.06 8.58 -28.62
CA ASP A 5 6.52 8.43 -28.61
C ASP A 5 6.91 6.97 -28.27
N PRO A 6 7.65 6.28 -29.15
CA PRO A 6 8.16 4.95 -28.87
C PRO A 6 9.05 4.87 -27.62
N LYS A 7 9.76 5.95 -27.26
CA LYS A 7 10.65 6.00 -26.08
C LYS A 7 9.89 5.96 -24.76
N ASP A 8 8.62 6.35 -24.76
CA ASP A 8 7.75 6.29 -23.57
C ASP A 8 7.04 4.95 -23.42
N ARG A 9 7.22 4.03 -24.39
CA ARG A 9 6.62 2.70 -24.31
C ARG A 9 7.50 1.83 -23.40
N PRO A 10 6.90 1.11 -22.45
CA PRO A 10 7.65 0.18 -21.61
C PRO A 10 8.18 -0.97 -22.47
N SER A 11 9.29 -1.55 -22.04
CA SER A 11 9.74 -2.86 -22.52
C SER A 11 8.71 -3.94 -22.15
N ALA A 12 8.80 -5.12 -22.80
CA ALA A 12 7.95 -6.25 -22.44
C ALA A 12 8.16 -6.67 -20.97
N GLU A 13 9.40 -6.62 -20.49
CA GLU A 13 9.75 -6.95 -19.11
C GLU A 13 9.14 -5.95 -18.11
N GLU A 14 9.25 -4.65 -18.39
CA GLU A 14 8.63 -3.60 -17.57
C GLU A 14 7.11 -3.69 -17.58
N ALA A 15 6.51 -4.06 -18.72
CA ALA A 15 5.07 -4.24 -18.83
C ALA A 15 4.57 -5.39 -17.94
N LEU A 16 5.31 -6.52 -17.88
CA LEU A 16 4.96 -7.67 -17.04
C LEU A 16 4.99 -7.34 -15.53
N LYS A 17 5.76 -6.33 -15.12
CA LYS A 17 5.82 -5.85 -13.73
C LYS A 17 4.67 -4.90 -13.37
N HIS A 18 3.85 -4.50 -14.35
CA HIS A 18 2.70 -3.62 -14.11
C HIS A 18 1.67 -4.26 -13.16
N PRO A 19 1.12 -3.54 -12.17
CA PRO A 19 0.20 -4.11 -11.18
C PRO A 19 -1.04 -4.80 -11.75
N TYR A 20 -1.46 -4.43 -12.96
CA TYR A 20 -2.56 -5.08 -13.67
C TYR A 20 -2.25 -6.53 -14.09
N LEU A 21 -0.98 -6.86 -14.34
CA LEU A 21 -0.56 -8.18 -14.85
C LEU A 21 0.01 -9.08 -13.75
N VAL A 22 0.47 -8.50 -12.65
CA VAL A 22 1.07 -9.27 -11.55
C VAL A 22 0.01 -9.86 -10.60
N PRO A 23 0.28 -11.03 -9.99
CA PRO A 23 -0.64 -11.64 -9.03
C PRO A 23 -0.93 -10.72 -7.83
N ALA A 24 -2.11 -10.89 -7.21
CA ALA A 24 -2.54 -10.15 -6.03
C ALA A 24 -1.48 -10.15 -4.91
N LYS A 25 -0.80 -11.28 -4.69
CA LYS A 25 0.30 -11.39 -3.74
C LYS A 25 1.42 -10.37 -4.00
N GLN A 26 1.86 -10.25 -5.25
CA GLN A 26 2.93 -9.31 -5.61
C GLN A 26 2.46 -7.86 -5.48
N GLN A 27 1.20 -7.56 -5.80
CA GLN A 27 0.61 -6.23 -5.58
C GLN A 27 0.63 -5.85 -4.10
N PHE A 28 0.20 -6.77 -3.23
CA PHE A 28 0.14 -6.54 -1.79
C PHE A 28 1.54 -6.42 -1.16
N GLU A 29 2.48 -7.26 -1.59
CA GLU A 29 3.88 -7.17 -1.17
C GLU A 29 4.53 -5.85 -1.57
N MET A 30 4.26 -5.35 -2.79
CA MET A 30 4.70 -4.04 -3.23
C MET A 30 4.16 -2.93 -2.32
N LEU A 31 2.85 -2.92 -2.01
CA LEU A 31 2.27 -1.94 -1.09
C LEU A 31 2.93 -1.98 0.30
N CYS A 32 3.22 -3.18 0.80
CA CYS A 32 3.89 -3.34 2.09
C CYS A 32 5.35 -2.84 2.05
N LYS A 33 6.08 -3.11 0.97
CA LYS A 33 7.44 -2.59 0.75
C LYS A 33 7.46 -1.07 0.70
N MET A 34 6.46 -0.48 0.04
CA MET A 34 6.25 0.96 0.00
C MET A 34 5.97 1.52 1.39
N GLY A 35 5.05 0.91 2.15
CA GLY A 35 4.79 1.27 3.55
C GLY A 35 6.00 1.13 4.48
N ASN A 36 7.02 0.37 4.08
CA ASN A 36 8.24 0.17 4.86
C ASN A 36 9.33 1.22 4.57
N GLN A 37 9.18 2.03 3.52
CA GLN A 37 10.17 3.04 3.14
C GLN A 37 10.33 4.10 4.25
N PRO A 38 11.57 4.54 4.55
CA PRO A 38 11.84 5.50 5.63
C PRO A 38 11.02 6.80 5.52
N GLU A 39 10.84 7.31 4.31
CA GLU A 39 10.10 8.54 4.02
C GLU A 39 8.61 8.39 4.30
N ILE A 40 8.04 7.20 4.04
CA ILE A 40 6.65 6.89 4.42
C ILE A 40 6.52 6.85 5.94
N LYS A 41 7.47 6.23 6.64
CA LYS A 41 7.44 6.14 8.12
C LYS A 41 7.57 7.51 8.79
N THR A 42 8.41 8.38 8.24
CA THR A 42 8.74 9.69 8.80
C THR A 42 7.88 10.83 8.26
N TRP A 43 7.00 10.55 7.27
CA TRP A 43 6.22 11.58 6.60
C TRP A 43 7.11 12.66 5.97
N ASP A 44 8.17 12.24 5.29
CA ASP A 44 9.13 13.18 4.70
C ASP A 44 8.51 13.93 3.51
N VAL A 45 8.07 15.16 3.76
CA VAL A 45 7.45 16.05 2.77
C VAL A 45 8.43 16.51 1.68
N LYS A 46 9.73 16.27 1.82
CA LYS A 46 10.70 16.50 0.74
C LYS A 46 10.69 15.39 -0.30
N SER A 47 10.17 14.21 0.03
CA SER A 47 10.04 13.09 -0.91
C SER A 47 8.92 13.37 -1.92
N ASP A 48 9.27 13.30 -3.20
CA ASP A 48 8.29 13.42 -4.30
C ASP A 48 7.18 12.38 -4.19
N VAL A 49 7.53 11.14 -3.84
CA VAL A 49 6.55 10.07 -3.65
C VAL A 49 5.57 10.41 -2.52
N VAL A 50 6.05 10.88 -1.36
CA VAL A 50 5.16 11.28 -0.25
C VAL A 50 4.26 12.44 -0.65
N ARG A 51 4.79 13.45 -1.37
CA ARG A 51 3.98 14.58 -1.84
C ARG A 51 2.90 14.13 -2.84
N MET A 52 3.28 13.35 -3.84
CA MET A 52 2.38 12.88 -4.89
C MET A 52 1.32 11.91 -4.35
N LEU A 53 1.68 11.04 -3.40
CA LEU A 53 0.71 10.18 -2.72
C LEU A 53 -0.38 10.98 -2.00
N ASN A 54 -0.08 12.18 -1.52
CA ASN A 54 -1.02 12.99 -0.74
C ASN A 54 -1.52 14.24 -1.47
N SER A 55 -1.29 14.35 -2.78
CA SER A 55 -1.73 15.52 -3.56
C SER A 55 -3.26 15.58 -3.73
N ASP A 56 -3.92 14.41 -3.73
CA ASP A 56 -5.37 14.27 -3.73
C ASP A 56 -5.78 13.48 -2.47
N PRO A 57 -5.92 14.17 -1.32
CA PRO A 57 -6.18 13.50 -0.05
C PRO A 57 -7.59 12.91 -0.04
N LYS A 58 -7.67 11.58 -0.12
CA LYS A 58 -8.91 10.82 0.09
C LYS A 58 -8.92 10.26 1.49
N ASP A 59 -10.02 10.46 2.21
CA ASP A 59 -10.23 9.80 3.50
C ASP A 59 -10.57 8.32 3.30
N TRP A 60 -9.54 7.51 3.06
CA TRP A 60 -9.63 6.06 2.91
C TRP A 60 -10.24 5.37 4.13
N ARG A 61 -10.20 6.01 5.31
CA ARG A 61 -10.75 5.45 6.56
C ARG A 61 -12.26 5.34 6.49
N SER A 62 -12.91 6.20 5.70
CA SER A 62 -14.37 6.18 5.50
C SER A 62 -14.84 4.95 4.71
N LEU A 63 -13.93 4.23 4.03
CA LEU A 63 -14.25 2.99 3.34
C LEU A 63 -14.35 1.79 4.31
N MET A 64 -13.96 1.97 5.57
CA MET A 64 -13.97 0.93 6.60
C MET A 64 -14.97 1.27 7.69
N THR A 65 -15.56 0.25 8.31
CA THR A 65 -16.30 0.47 9.56
C THR A 65 -15.34 0.86 10.68
N ALA A 66 -15.85 1.59 11.68
CA ALA A 66 -15.05 2.04 12.82
C ALA A 66 -14.39 0.87 13.57
N ASP A 67 -15.10 -0.26 13.69
CA ASP A 67 -14.59 -1.46 14.38
C ASP A 67 -13.46 -2.14 13.61
N VAL A 68 -13.58 -2.26 12.28
CA VAL A 68 -12.48 -2.80 11.47
C VAL A 68 -11.26 -1.89 11.55
N LEU A 69 -11.45 -0.59 11.39
CA LEU A 69 -10.34 0.35 11.47
C LEU A 69 -9.67 0.30 12.84
N LYS A 70 -10.44 0.25 13.93
CA LYS A 70 -9.92 0.11 15.29
C LYS A 70 -9.13 -1.18 15.46
N TYR A 71 -9.65 -2.30 14.99
CA TYR A 71 -8.99 -3.60 15.07
C TYR A 71 -7.68 -3.63 14.29
N LEU A 72 -7.68 -3.22 13.02
CA LEU A 72 -6.47 -3.18 12.19
C LEU A 72 -5.43 -2.17 12.73
N SER A 73 -5.90 -1.11 13.38
CA SER A 73 -5.04 -0.10 14.01
C SER A 73 -4.46 -0.51 15.36
N THR A 74 -4.99 -1.56 15.99
CA THR A 74 -4.48 -2.05 17.28
C THR A 74 -3.28 -2.95 17.04
N GLY A 75 -2.12 -2.58 17.57
CA GLY A 75 -0.89 -3.37 17.46
C GLY A 75 -0.88 -4.60 18.37
N PRO A 76 0.03 -5.56 18.12
CA PRO A 76 0.11 -6.80 18.89
C PRO A 76 0.65 -6.60 20.32
N LEU A 77 1.50 -5.61 20.53
CA LEU A 77 2.13 -5.35 21.82
C LEU A 77 1.23 -4.46 22.68
N LYS A 78 0.58 -5.07 23.68
CA LYS A 78 -0.20 -4.41 24.76
C LYS A 78 -1.39 -3.58 24.28
N GLY A 79 -1.98 -3.91 23.13
CA GLY A 79 -3.17 -3.22 22.61
C GLY A 79 -2.92 -1.75 22.28
N LYS A 80 -1.66 -1.36 21.98
CA LYS A 80 -1.36 0.00 21.54
C LYS A 80 -2.08 0.28 20.23
N THR A 81 -3.06 1.18 20.27
CA THR A 81 -3.73 1.67 19.07
C THR A 81 -2.87 2.72 18.39
N PHE A 82 -2.56 2.49 17.11
CA PHE A 82 -1.90 3.48 16.27
C PHE A 82 -2.95 4.42 15.65
N HIS A 83 -2.67 5.72 15.66
CA HIS A 83 -3.52 6.69 14.98
C HIS A 83 -2.99 6.93 13.57
N TYR A 84 -3.85 6.68 12.58
CA TYR A 84 -3.56 6.89 11.17
C TYR A 84 -4.38 8.08 10.65
N LYS A 85 -3.70 8.99 9.96
CA LYS A 85 -4.27 10.15 9.26
C LYS A 85 -5.04 9.72 8.00
N PRO A 86 -6.04 10.50 7.56
CA PRO A 86 -6.75 10.29 6.29
C PRO A 86 -5.86 10.60 5.08
N SER A 87 -4.84 9.77 4.87
CA SER A 87 -3.77 10.00 3.89
C SER A 87 -3.27 8.66 3.33
N TRP A 88 -2.85 8.63 2.07
CA TRP A 88 -2.33 7.40 1.47
C TRP A 88 -1.02 6.95 2.11
N THR A 89 -0.19 7.87 2.61
CA THR A 89 1.00 7.52 3.40
C THR A 89 0.65 6.69 4.63
N ASP A 90 -0.34 7.11 5.42
CA ASP A 90 -0.76 6.35 6.60
C ASP A 90 -1.56 5.09 6.25
N CYS A 91 -2.25 5.06 5.11
CA CYS A 91 -2.85 3.83 4.57
C CYS A 91 -1.78 2.76 4.31
N LEU A 92 -0.69 3.12 3.61
CA LEU A 92 0.43 2.20 3.35
C LEU A 92 1.10 1.72 4.64
N ARG A 93 1.23 2.60 5.64
CA ARG A 93 1.74 2.22 6.97
C ARG A 93 0.81 1.22 7.66
N LEU A 94 -0.51 1.43 7.60
CA LEU A 94 -1.48 0.49 8.13
C LEU A 94 -1.34 -0.88 7.45
N ILE A 95 -1.37 -0.92 6.12
CA ILE A 95 -1.24 -2.16 5.32
C ILE A 95 0.02 -2.93 5.71
N ARG A 96 1.17 -2.25 5.73
CA ARG A 96 2.46 -2.84 6.12
C ARG A 96 2.43 -3.38 7.56
N ASN A 97 1.88 -2.62 8.51
CA ASN A 97 1.79 -3.04 9.91
C ASN A 97 0.81 -4.20 10.12
N VAL A 98 -0.26 -4.27 9.34
CA VAL A 98 -1.19 -5.41 9.35
C VAL A 98 -0.48 -6.65 8.83
N LYS A 99 0.22 -6.58 7.70
CA LYS A 99 0.98 -7.72 7.17
C LYS A 99 2.01 -8.24 8.19
N GLU A 100 2.82 -7.36 8.76
CA GLU A 100 3.93 -7.74 9.64
C GLU A 100 3.46 -8.41 10.93
N HIS A 101 2.29 -8.01 11.44
CA HIS A 101 1.79 -8.44 12.75
C HIS A 101 0.47 -9.19 12.68
N TRP A 102 0.07 -9.71 11.52
CA TRP A 102 -1.25 -10.33 11.36
C TRP A 102 -1.45 -11.50 12.32
N GLN A 103 -0.43 -12.36 12.43
CA GLN A 103 -0.45 -13.56 13.28
C GLN A 103 -0.30 -13.23 14.78
N ASP A 104 0.25 -12.06 15.10
CA ASP A 104 0.45 -11.61 16.49
C ASP A 104 -0.78 -10.90 17.08
N ARG A 105 -1.83 -10.68 16.25
CA ARG A 105 -3.04 -9.96 16.68
C ARG A 105 -3.93 -10.84 17.55
N PRO A 106 -4.56 -10.27 18.59
CA PRO A 106 -5.59 -10.99 19.32
C PRO A 106 -6.74 -11.32 18.39
N MET A 107 -7.30 -12.53 18.54
CA MET A 107 -8.47 -12.95 17.77
C MET A 107 -9.63 -11.96 18.02
N PRO A 108 -10.19 -11.33 16.97
CA PRO A 108 -11.31 -10.42 17.13
C PRO A 108 -12.61 -11.22 17.33
N GLN A 109 -13.73 -10.51 17.47
CA GLN A 109 -15.05 -11.13 17.42
C GLN A 109 -15.23 -11.87 16.08
N PRO A 110 -15.94 -13.03 16.05
CA PRO A 110 -16.08 -13.86 14.85
C PRO A 110 -16.58 -13.10 13.61
N GLU A 111 -17.51 -12.17 13.80
CA GLU A 111 -18.09 -11.34 12.73
C GLU A 111 -17.03 -10.45 12.10
N LEU A 112 -16.16 -9.86 12.93
CA LEU A 112 -15.07 -9.01 12.49
C LEU A 112 -13.95 -9.82 11.82
N PHE A 113 -13.66 -11.01 12.34
CA PHE A 113 -12.72 -11.94 11.72
C PHE A 113 -13.19 -12.33 10.32
N TYR A 114 -14.46 -12.69 10.17
CA TYR A 114 -15.04 -13.06 8.88
C TYR A 114 -15.09 -11.89 7.89
N LEU A 115 -15.39 -10.69 8.37
CA LEU A 115 -15.45 -9.48 7.54
C LEU A 115 -14.06 -9.10 6.98
N VAL A 116 -13.01 -9.23 7.79
CA VAL A 116 -11.64 -8.95 7.33
C VAL A 116 -11.09 -10.12 6.52
N GLY A 117 -11.26 -11.35 7.00
CA GLY A 117 -10.73 -12.54 6.33
C GLY A 117 -9.22 -12.48 6.15
N ASP A 118 -8.75 -12.75 4.93
CA ASP A 118 -7.34 -12.59 4.57
C ASP A 118 -7.00 -11.11 4.33
N PRO A 119 -5.96 -10.55 4.97
CA PRO A 119 -5.61 -9.13 4.82
C PRO A 119 -5.25 -8.71 3.39
N GLN A 120 -4.60 -9.59 2.61
CA GLN A 120 -4.24 -9.27 1.23
C GLN A 120 -5.52 -9.11 0.41
N GLU A 121 -6.45 -10.07 0.49
CA GLU A 121 -7.74 -9.99 -0.19
C GLU A 121 -8.55 -8.79 0.29
N TYR A 122 -8.61 -8.56 1.60
CA TYR A 122 -9.33 -7.44 2.20
C TYR A 122 -8.88 -6.09 1.63
N PHE A 123 -7.58 -5.81 1.68
CA PHE A 123 -7.06 -4.52 1.25
C PHE A 123 -7.11 -4.32 -0.26
N LEU A 124 -6.92 -5.37 -1.07
CA LEU A 124 -7.01 -5.26 -2.52
C LEU A 124 -8.45 -5.12 -3.00
N HIS A 125 -9.44 -5.72 -2.31
CA HIS A 125 -10.86 -5.45 -2.58
C HIS A 125 -11.28 -4.05 -2.14
N LEU A 126 -10.79 -3.59 -0.99
CA LEU A 126 -11.12 -2.28 -0.44
C LEU A 126 -10.48 -1.13 -1.27
N PHE A 127 -9.27 -1.36 -1.78
CA PHE A 127 -8.48 -0.37 -2.51
C PHE A 127 -7.98 -0.90 -3.87
N PRO A 128 -8.89 -1.22 -4.81
CA PRO A 128 -8.53 -1.93 -6.05
C PRO A 128 -7.57 -1.14 -6.96
N ASN A 129 -7.63 0.19 -6.90
CA ASN A 129 -6.77 1.07 -7.71
C ASN A 129 -5.45 1.45 -7.03
N LEU A 130 -5.29 1.15 -5.73
CA LEU A 130 -4.12 1.60 -4.97
C LEU A 130 -2.79 1.02 -5.50
N PRO A 131 -2.68 -0.27 -5.86
CA PRO A 131 -1.45 -0.79 -6.46
C PRO A 131 -1.05 -0.03 -7.72
N VAL A 132 -2.01 0.25 -8.61
CA VAL A 132 -1.77 0.97 -9.88
C VAL A 132 -1.32 2.40 -9.62
N GLU A 133 -2.00 3.11 -8.71
CA GLU A 133 -1.65 4.51 -8.39
C GLU A 133 -0.27 4.63 -7.73
N VAL A 134 0.02 3.78 -6.75
CA VAL A 134 1.34 3.74 -6.09
C VAL A 134 2.43 3.44 -7.11
N HIS A 135 2.20 2.48 -8.00
CA HIS A 135 3.16 2.13 -9.03
C HIS A 135 3.39 3.26 -10.02
N ARG A 136 2.32 3.94 -10.46
CA ARG A 136 2.40 5.11 -11.34
C ARG A 136 3.24 6.22 -10.72
N ILE A 137 3.00 6.54 -9.44
CA ILE A 137 3.74 7.57 -8.70
C ILE A 137 5.22 7.21 -8.60
N VAL A 138 5.54 5.98 -8.20
CA VAL A 138 6.94 5.55 -8.04
C VAL A 138 7.70 5.57 -9.36
N ARG A 139 7.08 5.15 -10.47
CA ARG A 139 7.71 5.20 -11.81
C ARG A 139 8.00 6.62 -12.29
N SER A 140 7.26 7.63 -11.79
CA SER A 140 7.54 9.04 -12.07
C SER A 140 8.60 9.67 -11.16
N CYS A 141 9.10 8.95 -10.16
CA CYS A 141 10.10 9.43 -9.21
C CYS A 141 11.41 8.63 -9.32
N ASP A 142 12.39 9.01 -8.50
CA ASP A 142 13.67 8.34 -8.33
C ASP A 142 13.59 6.98 -7.61
N TRP A 143 12.46 6.71 -6.93
CA TRP A 143 12.29 5.47 -6.16
C TRP A 143 12.32 4.20 -6.99
N LYS A 144 11.95 4.26 -8.27
CA LYS A 144 12.02 3.11 -9.18
C LYS A 144 13.43 2.51 -9.30
N GLU A 145 14.46 3.32 -9.10
CA GLU A 145 15.87 2.93 -9.20
C GLU A 145 16.38 2.22 -7.93
N ARG A 146 15.64 2.34 -6.81
CA ARG A 146 16.05 1.83 -5.49
C ARG A 146 16.26 0.31 -5.53
N PRO A 147 17.41 -0.20 -5.06
CA PRO A 147 17.74 -1.62 -5.10
C PRO A 147 16.66 -2.55 -4.51
N ASP A 148 16.01 -2.14 -3.42
CA ASP A 148 14.99 -2.91 -2.71
C ASP A 148 13.59 -2.84 -3.36
N LEU A 149 13.42 -1.99 -4.38
CA LEU A 149 12.16 -1.82 -5.12
C LEU A 149 12.25 -2.28 -6.57
N ARG A 150 13.45 -2.58 -7.10
CA ARG A 150 13.65 -2.89 -8.53
C ARG A 150 12.73 -3.99 -9.03
N GLU A 151 12.52 -5.04 -8.24
CA GLU A 151 11.67 -6.18 -8.59
C GLU A 151 10.23 -5.81 -8.99
N TYR A 152 9.75 -4.63 -8.58
CA TYR A 152 8.41 -4.13 -8.86
C TYR A 152 8.36 -3.10 -10.00
N PHE A 153 9.49 -2.53 -10.42
CA PHE A 153 9.51 -1.34 -11.30
C PHE A 153 10.47 -1.41 -12.48
N MET A 154 11.50 -2.25 -12.42
CA MET A 154 12.55 -2.37 -13.44
C MET A 154 12.76 -3.81 -13.82
#